data_AF-A0A956RBV4-F1
#
_entry.id   AF-A0A956RBV4-F1
#
_cell.length_a   1.000
_cell.length_b   1.000
_cell.length_c   1.000
_cell.angle_alpha   90.00
_cell.angle_beta   90.00
_cell.angle_gamma   90.00
#
_symmetry.space_group_name_H-M   'P 1'
#
loop_
_entity.id
_entity.type
_entity.pdbx_description
1 polymer ?
#
loop_
_entity_poly.entity_id
_entity_poly.type
_entity_poly.pdbx_seq_one_letter_code
_entity_poly.pdbx_strand_id
1 'polypeptide(L)'
;AESNEPISNSQGSMVLGTPQYLSPEQAMGRPVDGRSDVYSLGIVAFHALTGRPPFEAPNPIAMAMAHVNKTPPKICELVPELPSVTNGVFGRVLAKRPSARYQSPRLFARDLHDIASGRWYLVKLSNRLGLAGGFDKADTRPEPVAQVPEPVGPAPAPASSPHTVPYTPGDLERTVLDLHGSDDEQ
;
A
#
# COMPACT_ATOMS: atom_id res chain seq x y z
N ALA A 1 -20.48 -39.62 -18.67
CA ALA A 1 -19.62 -38.61 -19.32
C ALA A 1 -19.82 -37.30 -18.59
N GLU A 2 -19.06 -37.07 -17.52
CA GLU A 2 -19.05 -35.81 -16.79
C GLU A 2 -17.61 -35.56 -16.36
N SER A 3 -16.87 -34.78 -17.15
CA SER A 3 -15.57 -34.22 -16.79
C SER A 3 -15.76 -32.72 -16.68
N ASN A 4 -16.12 -32.27 -15.47
CA ASN A 4 -16.11 -30.86 -15.12
C ASN A 4 -14.70 -30.52 -14.62
N GLU A 5 -13.81 -30.18 -15.56
CA GLU A 5 -12.46 -29.72 -15.24
C GLU A 5 -12.53 -28.40 -14.46
N PRO A 6 -11.82 -28.26 -13.32
CA PRO A 6 -11.83 -27.03 -12.55
C PRO A 6 -11.11 -25.92 -13.32
N ILE A 7 -11.78 -24.76 -13.40
CA ILE A 7 -11.26 -23.52 -13.97
C ILE A 7 -9.97 -23.16 -13.22
N SER A 8 -8.83 -23.36 -13.87
CA SER A 8 -7.53 -22.93 -13.37
C SER A 8 -7.48 -21.40 -13.42
N ASN A 9 -7.95 -20.76 -12.35
CA ASN A 9 -7.64 -19.37 -12.06
C ASN A 9 -6.13 -19.32 -11.76
N SER A 10 -5.35 -19.10 -12.81
CA SER A 10 -3.96 -18.64 -12.71
C SER A 10 -4.01 -17.29 -12.01
N GLN A 11 -4.08 -17.31 -10.68
CA GLN A 11 -4.00 -16.14 -9.84
C GLN A 11 -2.60 -15.58 -10.04
N GLY A 12 -2.51 -14.58 -10.93
CA GLY A 12 -1.36 -13.70 -10.97
C GLY A 12 -1.15 -13.20 -9.55
N SER A 13 0.01 -13.54 -8.99
CA SER A 13 0.45 -13.15 -7.67
C SER A 13 0.74 -11.65 -7.62
N MET A 14 -0.26 -10.81 -7.93
CA MET A 14 -0.28 -9.46 -7.42
C MET A 14 -0.42 -9.62 -5.91
N VAL A 15 0.70 -9.46 -5.21
CA VAL A 15 0.69 -9.04 -3.81
C VAL A 15 0.07 -7.64 -3.82
N LEU A 16 -1.25 -7.61 -3.99
CA LEU A 16 -2.06 -6.42 -3.84
C LEU A 16 -2.14 -6.28 -2.32
N GLY A 17 -1.42 -5.31 -1.76
CA GLY A 17 -1.61 -4.92 -0.36
C GLY A 17 -3.10 -4.62 -0.08
N THR A 18 -3.47 -4.29 1.15
CA THR A 18 -4.89 -4.04 1.48
C THR A 18 -5.47 -2.95 0.55
N PRO A 19 -6.35 -3.31 -0.40
CA PRO A 19 -6.68 -2.44 -1.55
C PRO A 19 -7.40 -1.16 -1.14
N GLN A 20 -7.93 -1.13 0.10
CA GLN A 20 -8.57 0.03 0.74
C GLN A 20 -7.63 1.23 0.94
N TYR A 21 -6.31 1.05 0.93
CA TYR A 21 -5.35 2.11 1.21
C TYR A 21 -4.44 2.43 0.02
N LEU A 22 -4.72 1.86 -1.15
CA LEU A 22 -3.92 2.08 -2.36
C LEU A 22 -4.04 3.52 -2.86
N SER A 23 -2.92 4.10 -3.28
CA SER A 23 -2.94 5.34 -4.05
C SER A 23 -3.41 5.11 -5.50
N PRO A 24 -3.95 6.13 -6.18
CA PRO A 24 -4.39 6.04 -7.58
C PRO A 24 -3.28 5.56 -8.53
N GLU A 25 -2.05 6.03 -8.34
CA GLU A 25 -0.89 5.66 -9.14
C GLU A 25 -0.47 4.20 -8.94
N GLN A 26 -0.51 3.69 -7.71
CA GLN A 26 -0.28 2.27 -7.42
C GLN A 26 -1.36 1.39 -8.09
N ALA A 27 -2.63 1.81 -7.99
CA ALA A 27 -3.75 1.11 -8.63
C ALA A 27 -3.64 1.07 -10.18
N MET A 28 -2.94 2.03 -10.78
CA MET A 28 -2.71 2.10 -12.22
C MET A 28 -1.36 1.52 -12.67
N GLY A 29 -0.51 1.06 -11.75
CA GLY A 29 0.85 0.63 -12.07
C GLY A 29 1.76 1.77 -12.58
N ARG A 30 1.51 3.00 -12.16
CA ARG A 30 2.31 4.19 -12.51
C ARG A 30 3.49 4.35 -11.54
N PRO A 31 4.50 5.17 -11.89
CA PRO A 31 5.59 5.50 -10.96
C PRO A 31 5.05 6.03 -9.62
N VAL A 32 5.62 5.52 -8.54
CA VAL A 32 5.26 5.79 -7.15
C VAL A 32 6.35 6.62 -6.50
N ASP A 33 5.96 7.64 -5.74
CA ASP A 33 6.86 8.43 -4.89
C ASP A 33 6.25 8.60 -3.50
N GLY A 34 6.93 9.31 -2.59
CA GLY A 34 6.46 9.51 -1.21
C GLY A 34 5.07 10.15 -1.07
N ARG A 35 4.51 10.74 -2.14
CA ARG A 35 3.14 11.30 -2.14
C ARG A 35 2.08 10.21 -2.24
N SER A 36 2.44 8.99 -2.59
CA SER A 36 1.57 7.82 -2.45
C SER A 36 1.30 7.51 -0.98
N ASP A 37 2.32 7.58 -0.12
CA ASP A 37 2.16 7.40 1.32
C ASP A 37 1.32 8.52 1.95
N VAL A 38 1.46 9.76 1.47
CA VAL A 38 0.60 10.88 1.89
C VAL A 38 -0.87 10.58 1.60
N TYR A 39 -1.16 9.98 0.45
CA TYR A 39 -2.53 9.60 0.09
C TYR A 39 -3.05 8.51 1.03
N SER A 40 -2.29 7.44 1.23
CA SER A 40 -2.66 6.32 2.11
C SER A 40 -2.84 6.77 3.56
N LEU A 41 -1.98 7.67 4.06
CA LEU A 41 -2.14 8.32 5.36
C LEU A 41 -3.43 9.14 5.44
N GLY A 42 -3.79 9.84 4.35
CA GLY A 42 -5.07 10.52 4.22
C GLY A 42 -6.26 9.57 4.36
N ILE A 43 -6.19 8.37 3.77
CA ILE A 43 -7.23 7.34 3.92
C ILE A 43 -7.31 6.86 5.38
N VAL A 44 -6.17 6.57 6.01
CA VAL A 44 -6.12 6.14 7.41
C VAL A 44 -6.71 7.20 8.34
N ALA A 45 -6.33 8.47 8.16
CA ALA A 45 -6.87 9.58 8.95
C ALA A 45 -8.37 9.75 8.73
N PHE A 46 -8.87 9.60 7.50
CA PHE A 46 -10.30 9.64 7.19
C PHE A 46 -11.04 8.52 7.93
N HIS A 47 -10.48 7.31 7.87
CA HIS A 47 -11.05 6.15 8.55
C HIS A 47 -11.08 6.33 10.06
N ALA A 48 -9.99 6.82 10.67
CA ALA A 48 -9.91 7.07 12.10
C ALA A 48 -10.95 8.11 12.57
N LEU A 49 -11.24 9.14 11.77
CA LEU A 49 -12.18 10.19 12.13
C LEU A 49 -13.64 9.81 11.90
N THR A 50 -13.93 9.02 10.87
CA THR A 50 -15.31 8.73 10.44
C THR A 50 -15.77 7.31 10.81
N GLY A 51 -14.86 6.45 11.27
CA GLY A 51 -15.13 5.04 11.54
C GLY A 51 -15.23 4.16 10.30
N ARG A 52 -15.06 4.72 9.08
CA ARG A 52 -15.06 3.96 7.82
C ARG A 52 -14.15 4.57 6.74
N PRO A 53 -13.63 3.80 5.77
CA PRO A 53 -12.85 4.36 4.68
C PRO A 53 -13.72 5.26 3.76
N PRO A 54 -13.10 6.16 2.97
CA PRO A 54 -13.85 7.03 2.05
C PRO A 54 -14.45 6.29 0.85
N PHE A 55 -13.98 5.07 0.57
CA PHE A 55 -14.48 4.24 -0.53
C PHE A 55 -14.82 2.84 -0.04
N GLU A 56 -15.96 2.35 -0.53
CA GLU A 56 -16.42 0.99 -0.38
C GLU A 56 -16.64 0.40 -1.79
N ALA A 57 -16.25 -0.86 -1.98
CA ALA A 57 -16.34 -1.55 -3.26
C ALA A 57 -16.47 -3.06 -3.05
N PRO A 58 -17.18 -3.78 -3.95
CA PRO A 58 -17.50 -5.20 -3.75
C PRO A 58 -16.32 -6.15 -3.95
N ASN A 59 -15.24 -5.70 -4.57
CA ASN A 59 -14.04 -6.49 -4.80
C ASN A 59 -12.78 -5.62 -4.91
N PRO A 60 -11.57 -6.20 -4.80
CA PRO A 60 -10.31 -5.46 -4.82
C PRO A 60 -10.09 -4.62 -6.09
N ILE A 61 -10.48 -5.11 -7.26
CA ILE A 61 -10.32 -4.40 -8.54
C ILE A 61 -11.23 -3.16 -8.57
N ALA A 62 -12.48 -3.32 -8.15
CA ALA A 62 -13.42 -2.20 -8.02
C ALA A 62 -12.95 -1.18 -6.97
N MET A 63 -12.28 -1.63 -5.89
CA MET A 63 -11.67 -0.75 -4.91
C MET A 63 -10.52 0.07 -5.50
N ALA A 64 -9.61 -0.58 -6.22
CA ALA A 64 -8.53 0.09 -6.93
C ALA A 64 -9.08 1.16 -7.90
N MET A 65 -10.13 0.82 -8.67
CA MET A 65 -10.80 1.76 -9.56
C MET A 65 -11.55 2.89 -8.83
N ALA A 66 -12.04 2.65 -7.61
CA ALA A 66 -12.61 3.71 -6.77
C ALA A 66 -11.54 4.73 -6.36
N HIS A 67 -10.36 4.27 -5.96
CA HIS A 67 -9.23 5.17 -5.67
C HIS A 67 -8.83 5.99 -6.91
N VAL A 68 -8.92 5.41 -8.10
CA VAL A 68 -8.62 6.07 -9.37
C VAL A 68 -9.67 7.13 -9.74
N ASN A 69 -10.96 6.77 -9.72
CA ASN A 69 -12.02 7.55 -10.37
C ASN A 69 -12.96 8.29 -9.41
N LYS A 70 -13.25 7.74 -8.23
CA LYS A 70 -14.30 8.29 -7.36
C LYS A 70 -13.81 9.48 -6.55
N THR A 71 -14.59 10.55 -6.49
CA THR A 71 -14.35 11.66 -5.56
C THR A 71 -14.64 11.20 -4.13
N PRO A 72 -13.74 11.45 -3.15
CA PRO A 72 -14.02 11.12 -1.76
C PRO A 72 -15.20 11.94 -1.23
N PRO A 73 -16.06 11.38 -0.37
CA PRO A 73 -17.13 12.12 0.28
C PRO A 73 -16.55 13.24 1.15
N LYS A 74 -17.33 14.30 1.38
CA LYS A 74 -16.92 15.36 2.32
C LYS A 74 -16.96 14.78 3.73
N ILE A 75 -15.89 14.95 4.48
CA ILE A 75 -15.78 14.36 5.82
C ILE A 75 -16.85 14.92 6.76
N CYS A 76 -17.23 16.19 6.62
CA CYS A 76 -18.29 16.81 7.43
C CYS A 76 -19.70 16.27 7.11
N GLU A 77 -19.91 15.59 5.97
CA GLU A 77 -21.17 14.89 5.72
C GLU A 77 -21.30 13.63 6.58
N LEU A 78 -20.17 13.07 7.04
CA LEU A 78 -20.13 11.89 7.90
C LEU A 78 -19.97 12.25 9.38
N VAL A 79 -19.25 13.34 9.67
CA VAL A 79 -19.03 13.83 11.03
C VAL A 79 -19.35 15.33 11.07
N PRO A 80 -20.63 15.70 11.27
CA PRO A 80 -21.08 17.10 11.22
C PRO A 80 -20.44 18.02 12.27
N GLU A 81 -19.91 17.45 13.36
CA GLU A 81 -19.22 18.18 14.42
C GLU A 81 -17.84 18.71 14.00
N LEU A 82 -17.27 18.19 12.91
CA LEU A 82 -15.96 18.65 12.44
C LEU A 82 -16.06 20.05 11.81
N PRO A 83 -15.07 20.93 12.05
CA PRO A 83 -15.00 22.22 11.37
C PRO A 83 -15.04 22.06 9.84
N SER A 84 -15.82 22.90 9.14
CA SER A 84 -16.02 22.80 7.68
C SER A 84 -14.73 22.85 6.85
N VAL A 85 -13.69 23.50 7.39
CA VAL A 85 -12.34 23.58 6.82
C VAL A 85 -11.67 22.22 6.66
N THR A 86 -12.08 21.22 7.45
CA THR A 86 -11.57 19.84 7.39
C THR A 86 -11.82 19.20 6.02
N ASN A 87 -12.93 19.56 5.35
CA ASN A 87 -13.22 19.11 3.99
C ASN A 87 -12.13 19.52 2.99
N GLY A 88 -11.58 20.73 3.12
CA GLY A 88 -10.53 21.22 2.22
C GLY A 88 -9.22 20.44 2.42
N VAL A 89 -8.89 20.13 3.67
CA VAL A 89 -7.69 19.34 4.01
C VAL A 89 -7.80 17.92 3.44
N PHE A 90 -8.95 17.26 3.61
CA PHE A 90 -9.17 15.91 3.06
C PHE A 90 -9.31 15.91 1.54
N GLY A 91 -9.93 16.93 0.94
CA GLY A 91 -9.96 17.10 -0.51
C GLY A 91 -8.57 17.22 -1.12
N ARG A 92 -7.65 17.89 -0.43
CA ARG A 92 -6.25 18.02 -0.86
C ARG A 92 -5.45 16.72 -0.68
N VAL A 93 -5.48 16.10 0.50
CA VAL A 93 -4.68 14.89 0.77
C VAL A 93 -5.12 13.72 -0.10
N LEU A 94 -6.41 13.62 -0.42
CA LEU A 94 -7.01 12.58 -1.26
C LEU A 94 -7.12 12.98 -2.75
N ALA A 95 -6.45 14.04 -3.17
CA ALA A 95 -6.45 14.46 -4.57
C ALA A 95 -5.87 13.36 -5.46
N LYS A 96 -6.48 13.12 -6.63
CA LYS A 96 -6.05 12.02 -7.51
C LYS A 96 -4.66 12.24 -8.10
N ARG A 97 -4.33 13.49 -8.45
CA ARG A 97 -3.01 13.88 -8.97
C ARG A 97 -2.04 14.08 -7.81
N PRO A 98 -0.86 13.40 -7.77
CA PRO A 98 0.13 13.59 -6.71
C PRO A 98 0.57 15.05 -6.52
N SER A 99 0.71 15.82 -7.61
CA SER A 99 1.08 17.23 -7.56
C SER A 99 0.05 18.14 -6.86
N ALA A 100 -1.21 17.72 -6.78
CA ALA A 100 -2.27 18.46 -6.08
C ALA A 100 -2.33 18.13 -4.58
N ARG A 101 -1.59 17.11 -4.12
CA ARG A 101 -1.55 16.69 -2.72
C ARG A 101 -0.61 17.57 -1.88
N TYR A 102 -0.54 17.28 -0.60
CA TYR A 102 0.57 17.74 0.22
C TYR A 102 1.87 17.12 -0.29
N GLN A 103 2.92 17.95 -0.42
CA GLN A 103 4.23 17.49 -0.87
C GLN A 103 5.02 16.77 0.23
N SER A 104 4.56 16.86 1.49
CA SER A 104 5.13 16.18 2.64
C SER A 104 4.00 15.78 3.60
N PRO A 105 4.06 14.58 4.22
CA PRO A 105 3.08 14.15 5.22
C PRO A 105 3.05 15.08 6.44
N ARG A 106 4.15 15.77 6.74
CA ARG A 106 4.25 16.74 7.84
C ARG A 106 3.35 17.94 7.62
N LEU A 107 3.20 18.39 6.38
CA LEU A 107 2.30 19.49 6.03
C LEU A 107 0.83 19.10 6.24
N PHE A 108 0.48 17.85 5.92
CA PHE A 108 -0.85 17.32 6.19
C PHE A 108 -1.12 17.23 7.70
N ALA A 109 -0.19 16.66 8.46
CA ALA A 109 -0.29 16.55 9.92
C ALA A 109 -0.40 17.93 10.60
N ARG A 110 0.38 18.91 10.15
CA ARG A 110 0.29 20.30 10.63
C ARG A 110 -1.10 20.87 10.40
N ASP A 111 -1.62 20.74 9.18
CA ASP A 111 -2.92 21.30 8.83
C ASP A 111 -4.05 20.65 9.66
N LEU A 112 -3.98 19.34 9.94
CA LEU A 112 -4.91 18.68 10.88
C LEU A 112 -4.74 19.17 12.34
N HIS A 113 -3.50 19.31 12.81
CA HIS A 113 -3.22 19.78 14.16
C HIS A 113 -3.72 21.22 14.41
N ASP A 114 -3.58 22.09 13.42
CA ASP A 114 -4.07 23.47 13.50
C ASP A 114 -5.60 23.54 13.48
N ILE A 115 -6.28 22.62 12.81
CA ILE A 115 -7.74 22.48 12.89
C ILE A 115 -8.14 22.01 14.29
N ALA A 116 -7.51 20.94 14.80
CA ALA A 116 -7.83 20.36 16.11
C ALA A 116 -7.60 21.35 17.27
N SER A 117 -6.60 22.24 17.14
CA SER A 117 -6.29 23.27 18.13
C SER A 117 -7.06 24.58 17.95
N GLY A 118 -7.95 24.67 16.95
CA GLY A 118 -8.72 25.89 16.64
C GLY A 118 -7.90 27.03 16.01
N ARG A 119 -6.60 26.84 15.75
CA ARG A 119 -5.69 27.87 15.21
C ARG A 119 -5.74 28.02 13.71
N TRP A 120 -6.44 27.12 13.00
CA TRP A 120 -6.48 27.07 11.54
C TRP A 120 -6.75 28.43 10.87
N TYR A 121 -7.77 29.16 11.33
CA TYR A 121 -8.12 30.45 10.74
C TYR A 121 -7.02 31.51 10.93
N LEU A 122 -6.37 31.51 12.09
CA LEU A 122 -5.29 32.46 12.39
C LEU A 122 -4.07 32.21 11.52
N VAL A 123 -3.68 30.93 11.35
CA VAL A 123 -2.53 30.53 10.51
C VAL A 123 -2.78 30.84 9.04
N LYS A 124 -3.99 30.56 8.52
CA LYS A 124 -4.29 30.86 7.10
C LYS A 124 -4.46 32.35 6.85
N LEU A 125 -5.02 33.11 7.79
CA LEU A 125 -5.17 34.55 7.66
C LEU A 125 -3.80 35.26 7.73
N SER A 126 -2.92 34.87 8.66
CA SER A 126 -1.56 35.43 8.74
C SER A 126 -0.76 35.15 7.47
N ASN A 127 -0.88 33.95 6.89
CA ASN A 127 -0.26 33.62 5.61
C ASN A 127 -0.83 34.45 4.46
N ARG A 128 -2.16 34.66 4.41
CA ARG A 128 -2.79 35.51 3.39
C ARG A 128 -2.40 36.99 3.50
N LEU A 129 -2.18 37.47 4.72
CA LEU A 129 -1.80 38.85 4.98
C LEU A 129 -0.27 39.08 4.93
N GLY A 130 0.53 38.05 4.67
CA GLY A 130 1.99 38.15 4.68
C GLY A 130 2.59 38.47 6.06
N LEU A 131 1.83 38.27 7.13
CA LEU A 131 2.24 38.56 8.51
C LEU A 131 3.05 37.42 9.14
N ALA A 132 3.05 36.23 8.52
CA ALA A 132 3.86 35.10 8.93
C ALA A 132 5.29 35.23 8.36
N GLY A 133 6.13 36.00 9.05
CA GLY A 133 7.57 36.00 8.82
C GLY A 133 8.19 34.70 9.33
N GLY A 134 8.48 33.75 8.43
CA GLY A 134 9.60 32.82 8.59
C GLY A 134 9.39 31.49 9.33
N PHE A 135 8.37 30.68 8.98
CA PHE A 135 8.29 29.27 9.43
C PHE A 135 8.30 28.21 8.31
N ASP A 136 8.41 28.60 7.03
CA ASP A 136 8.22 27.67 5.88
C ASP A 136 9.50 27.42 5.03
N LYS A 137 10.71 27.46 5.61
CA LYS A 137 11.94 27.07 4.89
C LYS A 137 12.70 25.93 5.58
N ALA A 138 12.09 24.76 5.67
CA ALA A 138 12.80 23.51 5.92
C ALA A 138 11.91 22.28 5.64
N ASP A 139 11.65 21.96 4.37
CA ASP A 139 11.55 20.54 3.96
C ASP A 139 11.55 20.33 2.42
N THR A 140 12.06 21.27 1.63
CA THR A 140 12.48 20.95 0.24
C THR A 140 13.85 20.30 0.30
N ARG A 141 13.93 19.08 0.83
CA ARG A 141 14.98 18.17 0.38
C ARG A 141 14.56 17.73 -1.02
N PRO A 142 15.31 18.04 -2.09
CA PRO A 142 15.07 17.36 -3.35
C PRO A 142 15.27 15.87 -3.07
N GLU A 143 14.22 15.08 -3.26
CA GLU A 143 14.35 13.63 -3.42
C GLU A 143 15.47 13.41 -4.45
N PRO A 144 16.53 12.64 -4.16
CA PRO A 144 17.43 12.21 -5.21
C PRO A 144 16.57 11.39 -6.16
N VAL A 145 16.43 11.86 -7.40
CA VAL A 145 15.75 11.11 -8.46
C VAL A 145 16.51 9.78 -8.55
N ALA A 146 15.93 8.73 -7.98
CA ALA A 146 16.43 7.38 -8.16
C ALA A 146 16.42 7.13 -9.67
N GLN A 147 17.61 7.06 -10.26
CA GLN A 147 17.75 6.62 -11.64
C GLN A 147 17.06 5.26 -11.74
N VAL A 148 16.08 5.18 -12.63
CA VAL A 148 15.46 3.92 -13.05
C VAL A 148 16.59 3.00 -13.50
N PRO A 149 16.80 1.81 -12.90
CA PRO A 149 17.69 0.84 -13.51
C PRO A 149 17.11 0.49 -14.89
N GLU A 150 17.97 0.52 -15.91
CA GLU A 150 17.60 0.11 -17.27
C GLU A 150 16.84 -1.22 -17.28
N PRO A 151 15.92 -1.44 -18.23
CA PRO A 151 15.18 -2.69 -18.31
C PRO A 151 16.18 -3.84 -18.44
N VAL A 152 16.31 -4.65 -17.38
CA VAL A 152 17.01 -5.92 -17.42
C VAL A 152 16.31 -6.74 -18.51
N GLY A 153 17.06 -7.02 -19.59
CA GLY A 153 16.59 -7.83 -20.70
C GLY A 153 16.03 -9.18 -20.24
N PRO A 154 15.27 -9.88 -21.10
CA PRO A 154 14.59 -11.12 -20.72
C PRO A 154 15.58 -12.11 -20.10
N ALA A 155 15.21 -12.63 -18.94
CA ALA A 155 15.97 -13.65 -18.21
C ALA A 155 16.33 -14.83 -19.15
N PRO A 156 17.55 -15.38 -19.09
CA PRO A 156 17.86 -16.60 -19.83
C PRO A 156 16.99 -17.76 -19.34
N ALA A 157 16.46 -18.54 -20.30
CA ALA A 157 15.63 -19.72 -20.05
C ALA A 157 16.33 -20.73 -19.12
N PRO A 158 15.59 -21.48 -18.29
CA PRO A 158 16.18 -22.52 -17.46
C PRO A 158 16.84 -23.59 -18.34
N ALA A 159 18.12 -23.86 -18.09
CA ALA A 159 18.85 -24.93 -18.73
C ALA A 159 18.22 -26.28 -18.32
N SER A 160 17.59 -26.95 -19.27
CA SER A 160 17.21 -28.36 -19.15
C SER A 160 18.47 -29.21 -18.94
N SER A 161 18.56 -29.89 -17.81
CA SER A 161 19.47 -31.02 -17.63
C SER A 161 18.66 -32.23 -17.16
N PRO A 162 18.61 -33.35 -17.91
CA PRO A 162 18.02 -34.58 -17.41
C PRO A 162 19.03 -35.27 -16.48
N HIS A 163 18.73 -35.31 -15.18
CA HIS A 163 19.36 -36.29 -14.29
C HIS A 163 18.59 -37.61 -14.38
N THR A 164 19.09 -38.51 -15.21
CA THR A 164 18.69 -39.93 -15.19
C THR A 164 19.49 -40.63 -14.10
N VAL A 165 18.82 -40.99 -13.00
CA VAL A 165 19.33 -41.98 -12.05
C VAL A 165 19.03 -43.38 -12.61
N PRO A 166 20.02 -44.27 -12.79
CA PRO A 166 19.74 -45.65 -13.13
C PRO A 166 19.25 -46.40 -11.87
N TYR A 167 18.06 -46.97 -11.95
CA TYR A 167 17.53 -47.91 -10.97
C TYR A 167 18.17 -49.29 -11.20
N THR A 168 18.91 -49.80 -10.22
CA THR A 168 19.38 -51.20 -10.16
C THR A 168 18.49 -52.00 -9.20
N PRO A 169 17.74 -53.01 -9.67
CA PRO A 169 16.96 -53.88 -8.79
C PRO A 169 17.86 -54.99 -8.23
N GLY A 170 18.15 -54.93 -6.93
CA GLY A 170 18.82 -56.00 -6.22
C GLY A 170 19.46 -55.49 -4.94
N ASP A 171 18.69 -55.53 -3.84
CA ASP A 171 19.19 -55.77 -2.47
C ASP A 171 17.98 -55.72 -1.50
N LEU A 172 17.05 -56.66 -1.70
CA LEU A 172 16.26 -57.19 -0.61
C LEU A 172 17.08 -58.33 -0.03
N GLU A 173 17.83 -58.08 1.05
CA GLU A 173 18.32 -59.05 2.05
C GLU A 173 19.41 -58.41 2.91
N ARG A 174 19.04 -57.53 3.87
CA ARG A 174 19.88 -57.28 5.06
C ARG A 174 19.18 -56.55 6.21
N THR A 175 17.90 -56.85 6.45
CA THR A 175 17.20 -56.44 7.69
C THR A 175 16.91 -57.66 8.55
N VAL A 176 17.95 -58.45 8.82
CA VAL A 176 17.97 -59.44 9.90
C VAL A 176 19.39 -59.45 10.46
N LEU A 177 19.61 -58.65 11.50
CA LEU A 177 20.62 -58.80 12.57
C LEU A 177 20.71 -57.45 13.28
N ASP A 178 19.89 -57.27 14.32
CA ASP A 178 20.28 -56.62 15.57
C ASP A 178 19.13 -56.81 16.58
N LEU A 179 18.98 -58.07 16.99
CA LEU A 179 18.44 -58.44 18.30
C LEU A 179 19.59 -59.17 19.00
N HIS A 180 20.19 -58.58 20.05
CA HIS A 180 20.53 -59.21 21.33
C HIS A 180 21.33 -58.30 22.27
N GLY A 181 20.85 -58.20 23.52
CA GLY A 181 21.64 -57.96 24.73
C GLY A 181 21.72 -56.49 25.17
N SER A 182 21.08 -56.12 26.28
CA SER A 182 21.61 -56.21 27.67
C SER A 182 22.16 -54.83 28.05
N ASP A 183 22.00 -54.25 29.24
CA ASP A 183 21.27 -54.49 30.48
C ASP A 183 21.42 -53.17 31.29
N ASP A 184 20.61 -53.03 32.34
CA ASP A 184 20.88 -52.32 33.60
C ASP A 184 20.61 -50.81 33.84
N GLU A 185 19.77 -50.64 34.89
CA GLU A 185 19.80 -49.66 36.01
C GLU A 185 19.53 -48.16 35.72
N GLN A 186 18.64 -47.44 36.40
CA GLN A 186 17.89 -47.57 37.67
C GLN A 186 16.59 -46.77 37.59
#